data_AF-A0A9X3EPS4-F1
#
_entry.id   AF-A0A9X3EPS4-F1
#
_cell.length_a   1.000
_cell.length_b   1.000
_cell.length_c   1.000
_cell.angle_alpha   90.00
_cell.angle_beta   90.00
_cell.angle_gamma   90.00
#
_symmetry.space_group_name_H-M   'P 1'
#
loop_
_entity.id
_entity.type
_entity.pdbx_description
1 polymer ?
#
loop_
_entity_poly.entity_id
_entity_poly.type
_entity_poly.pdbx_seq_one_letter_code
_entity_poly.pdbx_strand_id
1 'polypeptide(L)'
;MENELEGLVATPPPPGTSVWSETLYADGTTRQFMLHTTADGEVVFEELVDDRISAGPPEELLALDPCSDDAYIHTGWRWDTKLRWYFHAGSTPSELDVDAAEAAIEAATSNITGSHNSCGLADEVGASHEYLGRKSKAANINSSGDCLTSDGVNVVSFGDLPTGTLATACVWFSGGVAKEGDVQLNKADHDWTTSPGSVSCSSSSASRP
;
A
#
# COMPACT_ATOMS: atom_id res chain seq x y z
N MET A 1 29.96 2.66 13.66
CA MET A 1 29.25 1.47 13.20
C MET A 1 27.89 1.99 12.79
N GLU A 2 27.89 2.60 11.61
CA GLU A 2 26.72 3.24 11.00
C GLU A 2 25.93 2.11 10.34
N ASN A 3 24.72 1.85 10.84
CA ASN A 3 23.78 0.94 10.19
C ASN A 3 23.22 1.68 8.97
N GLU A 4 23.83 1.48 7.81
CA GLU A 4 23.16 1.66 6.52
C GLU A 4 22.08 0.56 6.39
N LEU A 5 20.91 0.83 6.96
CA LEU A 5 19.66 0.25 6.49
C LEU A 5 19.06 1.28 5.54
N GLU A 6 19.60 1.34 4.32
CA GLU A 6 19.04 2.21 3.28
C GLU A 6 17.67 1.68 2.85
N GLY A 7 16.66 2.54 2.90
CA GLY A 7 15.55 2.48 1.93
C GLY A 7 14.13 2.58 2.46
N LEU A 8 13.86 2.39 3.75
CA LEU A 8 12.51 2.49 4.31
C LEU A 8 12.54 3.03 5.74
N VAL A 9 12.04 4.24 5.95
CA VAL A 9 12.00 4.91 7.25
C VAL A 9 10.55 5.28 7.58
N ALA A 10 10.23 5.39 8.86
CA ALA A 10 9.02 6.07 9.29
C ALA A 10 9.35 7.06 10.40
N THR A 11 8.57 8.13 10.49
CA THR A 11 8.60 8.99 11.67
C THR A 11 8.08 8.18 12.86
N PRO A 12 8.83 8.09 13.98
CA PRO A 12 8.35 7.40 15.16
C PRO A 12 6.97 7.90 15.59
N PRO A 13 5.98 7.02 15.72
CA PRO A 13 4.63 7.44 16.07
C PRO A 13 4.55 7.76 17.57
N PRO A 14 3.49 8.41 18.07
CA PRO A 14 3.33 8.68 19.50
C PRO A 14 3.38 7.42 20.38
N PRO A 15 3.69 7.54 21.69
CA PRO A 15 3.66 6.41 22.62
C PRO A 15 2.32 5.65 22.60
N GLY A 16 2.39 4.31 22.57
CA GLY A 16 1.24 3.41 22.50
C GLY A 16 0.63 3.29 21.10
N THR A 17 1.34 3.72 20.06
CA THR A 17 0.89 3.64 18.67
C THR A 17 1.97 3.02 17.79
N SER A 18 1.54 2.59 16.61
CA SER A 18 2.39 1.94 15.62
C SER A 18 2.09 2.50 14.23
N VAL A 19 3.08 2.41 13.35
CA VAL A 19 2.91 2.58 11.91
C VAL A 19 3.41 1.32 11.22
N TRP A 20 2.60 0.76 10.33
CA TRP A 20 2.99 -0.28 9.40
C TRP A 20 3.18 0.35 8.02
N SER A 21 4.18 -0.12 7.29
CA SER A 21 4.45 0.31 5.93
C SER A 21 4.60 -0.90 5.03
N GLU A 22 4.09 -0.76 3.81
CA GLU A 22 4.35 -1.69 2.71
C GLU A 22 4.77 -0.91 1.47
N THR A 23 5.81 -1.40 0.81
CA THR A 23 6.27 -0.87 -0.49
C THR A 23 6.24 -1.99 -1.51
N LEU A 24 5.54 -1.73 -2.61
CA LEU A 24 5.44 -2.62 -3.77
C LEU A 24 6.43 -2.17 -4.84
N TYR A 25 7.28 -3.09 -5.29
CA TYR A 25 8.27 -2.85 -6.33
C TYR A 25 7.80 -3.35 -7.71
N ALA A 26 8.38 -2.79 -8.76
CA ALA A 26 8.06 -3.11 -10.14
C ALA A 26 8.45 -4.53 -10.57
N ASP A 27 9.35 -5.18 -9.82
CA ASP A 27 9.70 -6.60 -10.01
C ASP A 27 8.70 -7.57 -9.35
N GLY A 28 7.66 -7.03 -8.70
CA GLY A 28 6.63 -7.78 -8.00
C GLY A 28 6.98 -8.14 -6.56
N THR A 29 8.16 -7.77 -6.07
CA THR A 29 8.52 -7.94 -4.66
C THR A 29 7.84 -6.89 -3.78
N THR A 30 7.69 -7.22 -2.51
CA THR A 30 7.16 -6.31 -1.47
C THR A 30 8.12 -6.25 -0.31
N ARG A 31 8.27 -5.07 0.30
CA ARG A 31 8.92 -4.92 1.61
C ARG A 31 7.96 -4.33 2.61
N GLN A 32 7.92 -4.92 3.79
CA GLN A 32 7.04 -4.51 4.87
C GLN A 32 7.83 -4.29 6.15
N PHE A 33 7.45 -3.29 6.93
CA PHE A 33 7.96 -3.11 8.27
C PHE A 33 6.89 -2.53 9.19
N MET A 34 7.13 -2.64 10.49
CA MET A 34 6.36 -2.02 11.55
C MET A 34 7.30 -1.22 12.45
N LEU A 35 6.92 0.02 12.73
CA LEU A 35 7.56 0.85 13.74
C LEU A 35 6.57 1.08 14.87
N HIS A 36 6.89 0.56 16.05
CA HIS A 36 6.08 0.70 17.26
C HIS A 36 6.76 1.63 18.25
N THR A 37 5.99 2.51 18.90
CA THR A 37 6.48 3.23 20.08
C THR A 37 5.72 2.74 21.30
N THR A 38 6.43 2.13 22.25
CA THR A 38 5.85 1.60 23.49
C THR A 38 5.19 2.72 24.29
N ALA A 39 4.33 2.36 25.25
CA ALA A 39 3.71 3.34 26.15
C ALA A 39 4.76 4.18 26.92
N ASP A 40 5.95 3.62 27.10
CA ASP A 40 7.08 4.15 27.84
C ASP A 40 7.95 5.07 26.97
N GLY A 41 7.69 5.11 25.65
CA GLY A 41 8.40 5.93 24.67
C GLY A 41 9.58 5.23 23.99
N GLU A 42 9.77 3.92 24.19
CA GLU A 42 10.78 3.15 23.46
C GLU A 42 10.31 2.90 22.02
N VAL A 43 11.18 3.16 21.04
CA VAL A 43 10.91 2.94 19.63
C VAL A 43 11.46 1.58 19.22
N VAL A 44 10.59 0.70 18.74
CA VAL A 44 10.89 -0.67 18.29
C VAL A 44 10.61 -0.77 16.81
N PHE A 45 11.59 -1.26 16.05
CA PHE A 45 11.48 -1.51 14.62
C PHE A 45 11.43 -3.03 14.37
N GLU A 46 10.45 -3.46 13.61
CA GLU A 46 10.24 -4.85 13.20
C GLU A 46 10.14 -4.91 11.68
N GLU A 47 11.13 -5.51 11.01
CA GLU A 47 11.00 -5.83 9.59
C GLU A 47 10.10 -7.06 9.46
N LEU A 48 9.02 -6.93 8.70
CA LEU A 48 8.12 -8.04 8.41
C LEU A 48 8.65 -8.68 7.13
N VAL A 49 9.56 -9.63 7.30
CA VAL A 49 10.05 -10.46 6.20
C VAL A 49 8.92 -11.38 5.76
N ASP A 50 8.74 -11.51 4.45
CA ASP A 50 7.93 -12.59 3.88
C ASP A 50 8.52 -13.92 4.38
N ASP A 51 7.84 -14.62 5.29
CA ASP A 51 8.32 -15.87 5.89
C ASP A 51 8.43 -17.03 4.86
N ARG A 52 8.26 -16.75 3.57
CA ARG A 52 8.59 -17.66 2.47
C ARG A 52 10.03 -17.45 2.02
N ILE A 53 10.98 -18.03 2.79
CA ILE A 53 12.07 -18.92 2.36
C ILE A 53 12.94 -19.20 3.59
N SER A 54 12.61 -20.25 4.35
CA SER A 54 13.68 -21.02 4.98
C SER A 54 14.32 -21.83 3.86
N ALA A 55 15.52 -21.45 3.44
CA ALA A 55 16.29 -22.13 2.41
C ALA A 55 16.62 -23.58 2.82
N GLY A 56 15.65 -24.47 2.61
CA GLY A 56 15.93 -25.85 2.27
C GLY A 56 16.62 -25.90 0.89
N PRO A 57 17.24 -27.03 0.51
CA PRO A 57 17.87 -27.18 -0.80
C PRO A 57 16.88 -26.81 -1.92
N PRO A 58 17.38 -26.33 -3.07
CA PRO A 58 16.56 -25.78 -4.14
C PRO A 58 15.74 -26.90 -4.80
N GLU A 59 14.60 -27.21 -4.23
CA GLU A 59 13.48 -27.72 -5.00
C GLU A 59 12.82 -26.50 -5.64
N GLU A 60 12.51 -26.60 -6.94
CA GLU A 60 11.69 -25.60 -7.63
C GLU A 60 10.40 -25.41 -6.82
N LEU A 61 10.31 -24.31 -6.08
CA LEU A 61 9.07 -23.87 -5.45
C LEU A 61 8.12 -23.51 -6.59
N LEU A 62 7.35 -24.49 -7.04
CA LEU A 62 6.25 -24.25 -7.96
C LEU A 62 5.23 -23.40 -7.20
N ALA A 63 4.95 -22.21 -7.71
CA ALA A 63 3.84 -21.39 -7.22
C ALA A 63 2.57 -22.25 -7.21
N LEU A 64 1.86 -22.25 -6.09
CA LEU A 64 0.58 -22.95 -5.96
C LEU A 64 -0.44 -22.33 -6.93
N ASP A 65 -1.49 -23.10 -7.25
CA ASP A 65 -2.65 -22.53 -7.93
C ASP A 65 -3.20 -21.36 -7.08
N PRO A 66 -3.45 -20.17 -7.67
CA PRO A 66 -3.80 -18.98 -6.90
C PRO A 66 -5.11 -19.14 -6.11
N CYS A 67 -5.98 -20.06 -6.49
CA CYS A 67 -7.22 -20.36 -5.77
C CYS A 67 -7.05 -21.41 -4.67
N SER A 68 -5.84 -21.96 -4.53
CA SER A 68 -5.46 -22.96 -3.53
C SER A 68 -4.24 -22.54 -2.71
N ASP A 69 -3.70 -21.34 -2.91
CA ASP A 69 -2.59 -20.79 -2.12
C ASP A 69 -3.13 -20.23 -0.80
N ASP A 70 -2.64 -20.78 0.31
CA ASP A 70 -2.98 -20.35 1.66
C ASP A 70 -1.96 -19.35 2.25
N ALA A 71 -1.09 -18.78 1.40
CA ALA A 71 -0.19 -17.70 1.78
C ALA A 71 -0.96 -16.49 2.32
N TYR A 72 -0.71 -16.14 3.57
CA TYR A 72 -0.98 -14.78 4.04
C TYR A 72 -0.20 -14.50 5.32
N ILE A 73 0.01 -13.21 5.58
CA ILE A 73 0.53 -12.70 6.85
C ILE A 73 -0.54 -11.79 7.45
N HIS A 74 -0.93 -12.07 8.70
CA HIS A 74 -1.75 -11.13 9.46
C HIS A 74 -0.87 -10.07 10.09
N THR A 75 -1.12 -8.81 9.77
CA THR A 75 -0.36 -7.66 10.29
C THR A 75 -0.71 -7.29 11.74
N GLY A 76 -1.65 -8.01 12.37
CA GLY A 76 -2.05 -7.80 13.77
C GLY A 76 -2.93 -6.57 14.01
N TRP A 77 -3.21 -5.77 12.97
CA TRP A 77 -4.13 -4.64 13.03
C TRP A 77 -5.29 -4.80 12.03
N ARG A 78 -6.40 -4.12 12.30
CA ARG A 78 -7.56 -4.07 11.39
C ARG A 78 -8.35 -2.77 11.55
N TRP A 79 -9.12 -2.45 10.52
CA TRP A 79 -10.21 -1.49 10.65
C TRP A 79 -11.37 -2.14 11.42
N ASP A 80 -11.80 -1.51 12.52
CA ASP A 80 -13.00 -1.91 13.29
C ASP A 80 -14.27 -1.22 12.81
N THR A 81 -14.09 -0.25 11.91
CA THR A 81 -15.13 0.61 11.34
C THR A 81 -14.91 0.73 9.84
N LYS A 82 -15.89 1.32 9.16
CA LYS A 82 -15.80 1.61 7.73
C LYS A 82 -14.60 2.51 7.42
N LEU A 83 -13.75 2.10 6.48
CA LEU A 83 -12.65 2.91 5.96
C LEU A 83 -13.20 4.12 5.19
N ARG A 84 -12.95 5.33 5.68
CA ARG A 84 -13.38 6.58 5.03
C ARG A 84 -12.18 7.32 4.45
N TRP A 85 -12.16 7.55 3.15
CA TRP A 85 -10.93 8.01 2.48
C TRP A 85 -11.20 9.05 1.40
N TYR A 86 -10.16 9.80 1.04
CA TYR A 86 -10.16 10.83 0.02
C TYR A 86 -9.15 10.52 -1.08
N PHE A 87 -9.34 11.13 -2.24
CA PHE A 87 -8.36 11.08 -3.34
C PHE A 87 -7.74 12.47 -3.56
N HIS A 88 -6.41 12.52 -3.62
CA HIS A 88 -5.71 13.73 -4.02
C HIS A 88 -5.70 13.92 -5.54
N ALA A 89 -6.85 14.28 -6.11
CA ALA A 89 -7.04 14.42 -7.55
C ALA A 89 -6.09 15.42 -8.24
N GLY A 90 -5.61 16.44 -7.52
CA GLY A 90 -4.62 17.38 -8.05
C GLY A 90 -3.24 16.76 -8.29
N SER A 91 -3.01 15.54 -7.79
CA SER A 91 -1.74 14.83 -7.96
C SER A 91 -1.71 13.89 -9.15
N THR A 92 -2.87 13.59 -9.75
CA THR A 92 -3.02 12.69 -10.91
C THR A 92 -2.04 13.06 -12.02
N PRO A 93 -1.30 12.09 -12.57
CA PRO A 93 -0.33 12.36 -13.61
C PRO A 93 -1.03 12.69 -14.94
N SER A 94 -0.36 13.48 -15.78
CA SER A 94 -0.99 14.14 -16.94
C SER A 94 -1.49 13.20 -18.04
N GLU A 95 -0.98 11.98 -18.08
CA GLU A 95 -1.38 10.91 -18.99
C GLU A 95 -2.72 10.26 -18.61
N LEU A 96 -3.20 10.49 -17.39
CA LEU A 96 -4.48 10.01 -16.90
C LEU A 96 -5.54 11.10 -16.88
N ASP A 97 -6.75 10.73 -17.29
CA ASP A 97 -7.94 11.51 -16.96
C ASP A 97 -8.24 11.37 -15.45
N VAL A 98 -8.49 12.51 -14.79
CA VAL A 98 -8.68 12.57 -13.34
C VAL A 98 -9.92 11.79 -12.90
N ASP A 99 -11.01 11.90 -13.64
CA ASP A 99 -12.26 11.22 -13.31
C ASP A 99 -12.11 9.70 -13.51
N ALA A 100 -11.39 9.28 -14.56
CA ALA A 100 -11.08 7.88 -14.80
C ALA A 100 -10.15 7.28 -13.72
N ALA A 101 -9.13 8.01 -13.29
CA ALA A 101 -8.23 7.58 -12.21
C ALA A 101 -8.99 7.43 -10.88
N GLU A 102 -9.83 8.40 -10.56
CA GLU A 102 -10.70 8.36 -9.36
C GLU A 102 -11.63 7.14 -9.39
N ALA A 103 -12.34 6.93 -10.49
CA ALA A 103 -13.23 5.77 -10.64
C ALA A 103 -12.48 4.43 -10.54
N ALA A 104 -11.26 4.35 -11.07
CA ALA A 104 -10.43 3.15 -10.97
C ALA A 104 -9.99 2.86 -9.53
N ILE A 105 -9.58 3.89 -8.77
CA ILE A 105 -9.18 3.75 -7.35
C ILE A 105 -10.39 3.37 -6.49
N GLU A 106 -11.56 3.96 -6.74
CA GLU A 106 -12.80 3.60 -6.04
C GLU A 106 -13.22 2.15 -6.33
N ALA A 107 -13.15 1.74 -7.60
CA ALA A 107 -13.43 0.36 -8.01
C ALA A 107 -12.42 -0.63 -7.40
N ALA A 108 -11.12 -0.29 -7.35
CA ALA A 108 -10.11 -1.12 -6.71
C ALA A 108 -10.40 -1.34 -5.22
N THR A 109 -10.80 -0.29 -4.50
CA THR A 109 -11.17 -0.39 -3.08
C THR A 109 -12.43 -1.26 -2.90
N SER A 110 -13.41 -1.09 -3.79
CA SER A 110 -14.64 -1.89 -3.80
C SER A 110 -14.34 -3.37 -4.04
N ASN A 111 -13.42 -3.66 -4.97
CA ASN A 111 -12.99 -5.02 -5.28
C ASN A 111 -12.39 -5.71 -4.05
N ILE A 112 -11.57 -5.00 -3.26
CA ILE A 112 -10.98 -5.53 -2.03
C ILE A 112 -12.06 -5.81 -0.99
N THR A 113 -12.94 -4.85 -0.69
CA THR A 113 -13.93 -5.03 0.38
C THR A 113 -15.08 -5.96 0.02
N GLY A 114 -15.40 -6.09 -1.27
CA GLY A 114 -16.40 -7.02 -1.79
C GLY A 114 -15.83 -8.39 -2.17
N SER A 115 -14.58 -8.67 -1.80
CA SER A 115 -13.88 -9.94 -2.08
C SER A 115 -13.95 -10.38 -3.54
N HIS A 116 -13.88 -9.46 -4.49
CA HIS A 116 -13.99 -9.79 -5.91
C HIS A 116 -12.76 -10.60 -6.35
N ASN A 117 -12.98 -11.88 -6.66
CA ASN A 117 -11.92 -12.83 -6.96
C ASN A 117 -12.26 -13.70 -8.18
N SER A 118 -11.22 -14.15 -8.89
CA SER A 118 -11.37 -15.05 -10.05
C SER A 118 -11.62 -16.52 -9.67
N CYS A 119 -11.58 -16.83 -8.37
CA CYS A 119 -11.70 -18.19 -7.83
C CYS A 119 -13.15 -18.60 -7.55
N GLY A 120 -14.11 -17.68 -7.74
CA GLY A 120 -15.52 -17.93 -7.47
C GLY A 120 -15.84 -18.09 -5.98
N LEU A 121 -14.93 -17.67 -5.09
CA LEU A 121 -15.16 -17.68 -3.65
C LEU A 121 -16.24 -16.66 -3.28
N ALA A 122 -17.07 -17.03 -2.31
CA ALA A 122 -18.13 -16.15 -1.81
C ALA A 122 -17.54 -14.96 -1.05
N ASP A 123 -18.27 -13.84 -1.04
CA ASP A 123 -17.93 -12.71 -0.19
C ASP A 123 -18.32 -13.01 1.26
N GLU A 124 -17.30 -13.27 2.09
CA GLU A 124 -17.42 -13.45 3.53
C GLU A 124 -16.80 -12.28 4.30
N VAL A 125 -16.40 -11.21 3.60
CA VAL A 125 -15.70 -10.07 4.20
C VAL A 125 -16.71 -9.03 4.67
N GLY A 126 -16.76 -8.82 5.98
CA GLY A 126 -17.58 -7.76 6.59
C GLY A 126 -16.96 -6.35 6.51
N ALA A 127 -15.82 -6.19 5.86
CA ALA A 127 -15.17 -4.89 5.69
C ALA A 127 -15.96 -4.01 4.72
N SER A 128 -15.87 -2.69 4.90
CA SER A 128 -16.48 -1.74 3.96
C SER A 128 -15.68 -0.45 3.91
N HIS A 129 -15.88 0.32 2.83
CA HIS A 129 -15.32 1.64 2.67
C HIS A 129 -16.38 2.67 2.28
N GLU A 130 -16.01 3.95 2.33
CA GLU A 130 -16.76 5.09 1.84
C GLU A 130 -15.76 6.11 1.28
N TYR A 131 -15.88 6.38 -0.02
CA TYR A 131 -15.14 7.44 -0.68
C TYR A 131 -15.79 8.78 -0.34
N LEU A 132 -15.02 9.68 0.26
CA LEU A 132 -15.50 11.00 0.71
C LEU A 132 -15.25 12.12 -0.32
N GLY A 133 -14.72 11.76 -1.50
CA GLY A 133 -14.46 12.70 -2.58
C GLY A 133 -13.00 13.17 -2.67
N ARG A 134 -12.80 14.21 -3.47
CA ARG A 134 -11.48 14.82 -3.71
C ARG A 134 -11.04 15.65 -2.51
N LYS A 135 -9.73 15.65 -2.25
CA LYS A 135 -9.11 16.53 -1.26
C LYS A 135 -7.78 17.04 -1.79
N SER A 136 -7.39 18.27 -1.42
CA SER A 136 -6.07 18.82 -1.82
C SER A 136 -4.92 18.31 -0.94
N LYS A 137 -5.23 17.52 0.07
CA LYS A 137 -4.25 16.94 0.99
C LYS A 137 -3.66 15.71 0.32
N ALA A 138 -2.33 15.60 0.32
CA ALA A 138 -1.63 14.41 -0.15
C ALA A 138 -1.55 13.34 0.97
N ALA A 139 -1.13 12.13 0.60
CA ALA A 139 -0.72 11.12 1.57
C ALA A 139 0.47 11.62 2.40
N ASN A 140 0.57 11.19 3.65
CA ASN A 140 1.71 11.39 4.55
C ASN A 140 2.86 10.45 4.22
N ILE A 141 3.29 10.49 2.96
CA ILE A 141 4.40 9.70 2.42
C ILE A 141 5.31 10.67 1.67
N ASN A 142 6.60 10.69 1.98
CA ASN A 142 7.55 11.56 1.29
C ASN A 142 8.10 10.90 0.01
N SER A 143 8.95 11.61 -0.72
CA SER A 143 9.55 11.12 -1.97
C SER A 143 10.50 9.93 -1.80
N SER A 144 10.92 9.62 -0.58
CA SER A 144 11.72 8.44 -0.25
C SER A 144 10.86 7.22 0.05
N GLY A 145 9.53 7.36 0.08
CA GLY A 145 8.60 6.31 0.52
C GLY A 145 8.45 6.23 2.04
N ASP A 146 8.90 7.23 2.79
CA ASP A 146 8.83 7.16 4.25
C ASP A 146 7.44 7.57 4.76
N CYS A 147 6.91 6.81 5.72
CA CYS A 147 5.70 7.19 6.44
C CYS A 147 5.98 8.41 7.36
N LEU A 148 5.25 9.51 7.14
CA LEU A 148 5.37 10.72 7.95
C LEU A 148 4.50 10.64 9.22
N THR A 149 4.25 11.78 9.85
CA THR A 149 3.35 11.85 11.01
C THR A 149 1.90 11.72 10.57
N SER A 150 1.16 10.81 11.21
CA SER A 150 -0.29 10.68 11.08
C SER A 150 -1.00 12.02 11.27
N ASP A 151 -1.97 12.29 10.40
CA ASP A 151 -2.74 13.54 10.42
C ASP A 151 -4.27 13.35 10.57
N GLY A 152 -4.71 12.10 10.72
CA GLY A 152 -6.08 11.65 10.90
C GLY A 152 -6.90 11.56 9.62
N VAL A 153 -6.28 11.58 8.44
CA VAL A 153 -6.99 11.54 7.15
C VAL A 153 -6.44 10.42 6.27
N ASN A 154 -7.31 9.51 5.84
CA ASN A 154 -6.94 8.51 4.84
C ASN A 154 -6.93 9.11 3.43
N VAL A 155 -5.80 9.05 2.74
CA VAL A 155 -5.62 9.63 1.41
C VAL A 155 -4.93 8.66 0.46
N VAL A 156 -5.50 8.51 -0.74
CA VAL A 156 -4.78 7.97 -1.91
C VAL A 156 -4.27 9.15 -2.74
N SER A 157 -3.02 9.10 -3.17
CA SER A 157 -2.41 10.15 -4.00
C SER A 157 -1.34 9.62 -4.94
N PHE A 158 -0.98 10.41 -5.95
CA PHE A 158 0.18 10.17 -6.81
C PHE A 158 1.35 11.09 -6.44
N GLY A 159 2.56 10.57 -6.47
CA GLY A 159 3.72 11.30 -5.97
C GLY A 159 5.02 10.64 -6.41
N ASP A 160 6.13 11.30 -6.13
CA ASP A 160 7.44 10.73 -6.42
C ASP A 160 7.74 9.67 -5.36
N LEU A 161 8.33 8.55 -5.78
CA LEU A 161 8.83 7.49 -4.90
C LEU A 161 10.19 7.02 -5.44
N PRO A 162 10.98 6.24 -4.68
CA PRO A 162 12.25 5.72 -5.18
C PRO A 162 12.08 4.90 -6.45
N THR A 163 13.04 5.00 -7.37
CA THR A 163 13.04 4.25 -8.62
C THR A 163 12.82 2.76 -8.42
N GLY A 164 11.93 2.18 -9.23
CA GLY A 164 11.53 0.78 -9.12
C GLY A 164 10.40 0.53 -8.11
N THR A 165 9.93 1.56 -7.40
CA THR A 165 8.74 1.49 -6.54
C THR A 165 7.49 1.79 -7.34
N LEU A 166 6.47 0.94 -7.27
CA LEU A 166 5.14 1.20 -7.82
C LEU A 166 4.27 1.99 -6.84
N ALA A 167 4.28 1.60 -5.57
CA ALA A 167 3.45 2.23 -4.55
C ALA A 167 4.00 1.99 -3.14
N THR A 168 3.66 2.90 -2.24
CA THR A 168 3.86 2.74 -0.80
C THR A 168 2.53 2.97 -0.08
N ALA A 169 2.23 2.13 0.90
CA ALA A 169 1.11 2.28 1.81
C ALA A 169 1.60 2.40 3.26
N CYS A 170 1.00 3.30 4.03
CA CYS A 170 1.28 3.51 5.44
C CYS A 170 -0.02 3.40 6.24
N VAL A 171 0.00 2.67 7.35
CA VAL A 171 -1.16 2.52 8.24
C VAL A 171 -0.76 2.79 9.68
N TRP A 172 -1.39 3.78 10.30
CA TRP A 172 -1.21 4.09 11.71
C TRP A 172 -2.32 3.44 12.54
N PHE A 173 -1.94 2.81 13.64
CA PHE A 173 -2.86 2.05 14.48
C PHE A 173 -2.47 2.11 15.96
N SER A 174 -3.43 1.78 16.82
CA SER A 174 -3.23 1.64 18.26
C SER A 174 -4.10 0.51 18.80
N GLY A 175 -3.53 -0.34 19.65
CA GLY A 175 -4.24 -1.50 20.21
C GLY A 175 -4.80 -2.45 19.14
N GLY A 176 -4.11 -2.61 18.00
CA GLY A 176 -4.56 -3.42 16.87
C GLY A 176 -5.71 -2.80 16.04
N VAL A 177 -6.07 -1.54 16.30
CA VAL A 177 -7.12 -0.84 15.56
C VAL A 177 -6.52 0.24 14.69
N ALA A 178 -6.69 0.09 13.37
CA ALA A 178 -6.29 1.09 12.37
C ALA A 178 -7.05 2.41 12.58
N LYS A 179 -6.33 3.52 12.40
CA LYS A 179 -6.83 4.88 12.59
C LYS A 179 -6.67 5.74 11.34
N GLU A 180 -5.60 5.48 10.58
CA GLU A 180 -5.27 6.17 9.35
C GLU A 180 -4.55 5.22 8.40
N GLY A 181 -4.77 5.40 7.11
CA GLY A 181 -4.22 4.62 6.02
C GLY A 181 -4.03 5.52 4.80
N ASP A 182 -2.78 5.65 4.37
CA ASP A 182 -2.37 6.47 3.25
C ASP A 182 -1.69 5.64 2.17
N VAL A 183 -1.90 6.00 0.91
CA VAL A 183 -1.30 5.35 -0.26
C VAL A 183 -0.71 6.39 -1.20
N GLN A 184 0.54 6.17 -1.59
CA GLN A 184 1.25 6.95 -2.61
C GLN A 184 1.55 6.04 -3.80
N LEU A 185 1.04 6.39 -4.97
CA LEU A 185 1.35 5.73 -6.24
C LEU A 185 2.48 6.50 -6.94
N ASN A 186 3.52 5.81 -7.40
CA ASN A 186 4.69 6.45 -8.01
C ASN A 186 4.35 6.99 -9.40
N LYS A 187 4.40 8.32 -9.57
CA LYS A 187 4.22 8.96 -10.89
C LYS A 187 5.52 9.45 -11.54
N ALA A 188 6.65 9.35 -10.84
CA ALA A 188 7.93 9.82 -11.35
C ALA A 188 8.52 8.87 -12.40
N ASP A 189 8.39 7.56 -12.14
CA ASP A 189 9.08 6.50 -12.93
C ASP A 189 8.14 5.63 -13.76
N HIS A 190 6.83 5.75 -13.54
CA HIS A 190 5.83 4.87 -14.13
C HIS A 190 4.68 5.66 -14.75
N ASP A 191 4.39 5.34 -16.00
CA ASP A 191 3.16 5.76 -16.65
C ASP A 191 2.04 4.79 -16.22
N TRP A 192 0.86 5.32 -15.88
CA TRP A 192 -0.28 4.54 -15.39
C TRP A 192 -1.39 4.39 -16.42
N THR A 193 -2.14 3.29 -16.33
CA THR A 193 -3.35 3.05 -17.14
C THR A 193 -4.55 2.71 -16.27
N THR A 194 -5.73 3.19 -16.66
CA THR A 194 -7.03 2.77 -16.13
C THR A 194 -7.71 1.74 -17.04
N SER A 195 -7.03 1.28 -18.10
CA SER A 195 -7.57 0.35 -19.11
C SER A 195 -6.56 -0.75 -19.49
N PRO A 196 -6.14 -1.59 -18.52
CA PRO A 196 -5.06 -2.57 -18.73
C PRO A 196 -5.38 -3.65 -19.78
N GLY A 197 -6.65 -3.84 -20.16
CA GLY A 197 -7.08 -4.81 -21.18
C GLY A 197 -7.21 -4.25 -22.60
N SER A 198 -6.90 -2.96 -22.83
CA SER A 198 -7.04 -2.37 -24.16
C SER A 198 -5.92 -2.82 -25.11
N VAL A 199 -6.29 -3.19 -26.35
CA VAL A 199 -5.39 -3.76 -27.38
C VAL A 199 -4.30 -2.78 -27.84
N SER A 200 -4.43 -1.50 -27.50
CA SER A 200 -3.40 -0.49 -27.69
C SER A 200 -2.98 0.01 -26.32
N CYS A 201 -1.70 -0.11 -25.95
CA CYS A 201 -1.08 0.63 -24.84
C CYS A 201 -1.01 2.15 -25.14
N SER A 202 -2.08 2.73 -25.68
CA SER A 202 -2.22 4.15 -25.99
C SER A 202 -2.59 4.98 -24.74
N SER A 203 -2.72 4.33 -23.58
CA SER A 203 -2.77 4.96 -22.26
C SER A 203 -1.81 4.30 -21.25
N SER A 204 -0.66 3.84 -21.77
CA SER A 204 0.56 3.38 -21.09
C SER A 204 0.71 1.92 -20.62
N SER A 205 1.85 1.36 -21.06
CA SER A 205 2.77 0.53 -20.28
C SER A 205 4.12 0.51 -21.02
N ALA A 206 5.06 1.32 -20.55
CA ALA A 206 6.47 1.20 -20.91
C ALA A 206 7.30 1.83 -19.78
N SER A 207 8.08 1.02 -19.08
CA SER A 207 9.21 1.54 -18.29
C SER A 207 10.07 2.39 -19.21
N ARG A 208 10.30 3.65 -18.85
CA ARG A 208 11.22 4.51 -19.59
C ARG A 208 12.64 3.98 -19.34
N PRO A 209 13.45 3.76 -20.41
CA PRO A 209 14.81 3.23 -20.29
C PRO A 209 15.76 4.20 -19.59
#